data_AF-A0A538CJM3-F1
#
_entry.id   AF-A0A538CJM3-F1
#
_cell.length_a   1.000
_cell.length_b   1.000
_cell.length_c   1.000
_cell.angle_alpha   90.00
_cell.angle_beta   90.00
_cell.angle_gamma   90.00
#
_symmetry.space_group_name_H-M   'P 1'
#
loop_
_entity.id
_entity.type
_entity.pdbx_description
1 polymer ?
#
loop_
_entity_poly.entity_id
_entity_poly.type
_entity_poly.pdbx_seq_one_letter_code
_entity_poly.pdbx_strand_id
1 'polypeptide(L)' 'MRRSAAAILGVLGGMVAGAALIRRQTAHRERADLYFEDGSMLSLSNGSPGAERLLPLARQIISQARGT' A
#
# COMPACT_ATOMS: atom_id res chain seq x y z
N MET A 1 15.47 -38.46 -2.90
CA MET A 1 14.52 -37.82 -1.96
C MET A 1 14.97 -36.45 -1.46
N ARG A 2 16.21 -36.28 -0.97
CA ARG A 2 16.71 -35.00 -0.40
C ARG A 2 16.71 -33.81 -1.38
N ARG A 3 17.02 -34.07 -2.66
CA ARG A 3 16.99 -33.05 -3.73
C ARG A 3 15.59 -32.56 -4.05
N SER A 4 14.59 -33.46 -4.01
CA SER A 4 13.18 -33.11 -4.24
C SER A 4 12.60 -32.28 -3.10
N ALA A 5 12.97 -32.58 -1.85
CA ALA A 5 12.59 -31.78 -0.69
C ALA A 5 13.17 -30.35 -0.75
N ALA A 6 14.43 -30.21 -1.16
CA ALA A 6 15.06 -28.90 -1.34
C ALA A 6 14.38 -28.08 -2.46
N ALA A 7 13.99 -28.72 -3.56
CA ALA A 7 13.25 -28.05 -4.64
C ALA A 7 11.87 -27.56 -4.17
N ILE A 8 11.12 -28.39 -3.43
CA ILE A 8 9.81 -28.03 -2.89
C ILE A 8 9.94 -26.86 -1.89
N LEU A 9 10.92 -26.92 -0.98
CA LEU A 9 11.18 -25.83 -0.04
C LEU A 9 11.58 -24.53 -0.75
N GLY A 10 12.36 -24.63 -1.83
CA GLY A 10 12.72 -23.47 -2.67
C GLY A 10 11.48 -22.83 -3.31
N VAL A 11 10.57 -23.64 -3.86
CA VAL A 11 9.32 -23.14 -4.46
C VAL A 11 8.41 -22.51 -3.40
N LEU A 12 8.20 -23.18 -2.27
CA LEU A 12 7.38 -22.65 -1.18
C LEU A 12 7.97 -21.36 -0.59
N GLY A 13 9.29 -21.33 -0.37
CA GLY A 13 10.00 -20.14 0.08
C GLY A 13 9.88 -18.98 -0.91
N GLY A 14 10.02 -19.26 -2.20
CA GLY A 14 9.84 -18.27 -3.27
C GLY A 14 8.42 -17.71 -3.33
N MET A 15 7.39 -18.54 -3.19
CA MET A 15 5.99 -18.08 -3.16
C MET A 15 5.70 -17.19 -1.95
N VAL A 16 6.17 -17.58 -0.75
CA VAL A 16 5.96 -16.79 0.47
C VAL A 16 6.69 -15.45 0.38
N ALA A 17 7.95 -15.44 -0.08
CA ALA A 17 8.70 -14.22 -0.27
C ALA A 17 8.07 -13.30 -1.33
N GLY A 18 7.64 -13.87 -2.46
CA GLY A 18 6.96 -13.12 -3.52
C GLY A 18 5.63 -12.52 -3.05
N ALA A 19 4.82 -13.30 -2.33
CA ALA A 19 3.56 -12.82 -1.76
C ALA A 19 3.78 -11.70 -0.74
N ALA A 20 4.81 -11.80 0.10
CA ALA A 20 5.16 -10.76 1.06
C ALA A 20 5.59 -9.45 0.37
N LEU A 21 6.34 -9.52 -0.73
CA LEU A 21 6.74 -8.36 -1.52
C LEU A 21 5.54 -7.69 -2.20
N ILE A 22 4.67 -8.47 -2.84
CA ILE A 22 3.44 -7.97 -3.47
C ILE A 22 2.55 -7.32 -2.41
N ARG A 23 2.35 -7.98 -1.27
CA ARG A 23 1.55 -7.45 -0.16
C ARG A 23 2.14 -6.16 0.42
N ARG A 24 3.46 -6.04 0.52
CA ARG A 24 4.12 -4.81 0.98
C ARG A 24 3.90 -3.66 0.00
N GLN A 25 3.96 -3.93 -1.31
CA GLN A 25 3.70 -2.92 -2.34
C GLN A 25 2.23 -2.50 -2.39
N THR A 26 1.28 -3.44 -2.23
CA THR A 26 -0.15 -3.14 -2.28
C THR A 26 -0.66 -2.51 -0.99
N ALA A 27 -0.10 -2.88 0.18
CA ALA A 27 -0.44 -2.28 1.46
C ALA A 27 -0.03 -0.80 1.58
N HIS A 28 0.85 -0.30 0.69
CA HIS A 28 1.26 1.10 0.63
C HIS A 28 0.53 1.92 -0.45
N ARG A 29 -0.57 1.42 -1.02
CA ARG A 29 -1.43 2.21 -1.90
C ARG A 29 -2.37 3.12 -1.11
N GLU A 30 -1.80 4.12 -0.46
CA GLU A 30 -2.57 5.28 0.00
C GLU A 30 -2.88 6.16 -1.22
N ARG A 31 -4.10 6.70 -1.27
CA ARG A 31 -4.55 7.65 -2.29
C ARG A 31 -5.36 8.76 -1.63
N ALA A 32 -5.45 9.91 -2.28
CA ALA A 32 -6.27 11.03 -1.80
C ALA A 32 -7.45 11.22 -2.75
N ASP A 33 -8.68 11.12 -2.23
CA ASP A 33 -9.90 11.36 -2.98
C ASP A 33 -10.45 12.74 -2.57
N LEU A 34 -10.52 13.68 -3.52
CA LEU A 34 -11.00 15.05 -3.33
C LEU A 34 -12.45 15.14 -3.78
N TYR A 35 -13.32 15.59 -2.89
CA TYR A 35 -14.75 15.81 -3.17
C TYR A 35 -15.01 17.31 -3.27
N PHE A 36 -15.57 17.74 -4.40
CA PHE A 36 -15.89 19.14 -4.66
C PHE A 36 -17.38 19.42 -4.42
N GLU A 37 -17.72 20.70 -4.27
CA GLU A 37 -19.09 21.15 -3.98
C GLU A 37 -20.08 20.85 -5.13
N ASP A 38 -19.58 20.74 -6.35
CA ASP A 38 -20.38 20.35 -7.53
C ASP A 38 -20.70 18.84 -7.58
N GLY A 39 -20.27 18.08 -6.56
CA GLY A 39 -20.43 16.64 -6.45
C GLY A 39 -19.43 15.84 -7.28
N SER A 40 -18.49 16.51 -7.97
CA SER A 40 -17.40 15.84 -8.67
C SER A 40 -16.37 15.29 -7.69
N MET A 41 -15.64 14.28 -8.14
CA MET A 41 -14.60 13.62 -7.37
C MET A 41 -13.32 13.51 -8.20
N LEU A 42 -12.19 13.92 -7.61
CA LEU A 42 -10.87 13.72 -8.18
C LEU A 42 -10.06 12.76 -7.31
N SER A 43 -9.73 11.60 -7.87
CA SER A 43 -8.82 10.66 -7.22
C SER A 43 -7.37 10.96 -7.60
N LEU A 44 -6.54 11.22 -6.60
CA LEU A 44 -5.11 11.41 -6.75
C LEU A 44 -4.42 10.07 -6.44
N SER A 45 -3.87 9.47 -7.50
CA SER A 45 -3.19 8.18 -7.42
C SER A 45 -1.94 8.24 -6.55
N ASN A 46 -1.58 7.08 -6.00
CA ASN A 46 -0.33 6.92 -5.25
C ASN A 46 0.88 7.31 -6.11
N GLY A 47 1.79 8.10 -5.55
CA GLY A 47 2.97 8.65 -6.25
C GLY A 47 2.67 9.82 -7.19
N SER A 48 1.43 10.32 -7.24
CA SER A 48 1.14 11.59 -7.93
C SER A 48 1.63 12.77 -7.08
N PRO A 49 2.08 13.89 -7.71
CA PRO A 49 2.53 15.07 -6.96
C PRO A 49 1.45 15.66 -6.02
N GLY A 50 0.17 15.48 -6.37
CA GLY A 50 -0.95 15.89 -5.51
C GLY A 50 -1.05 15.02 -4.26
N ALA A 51 -1.02 13.69 -4.43
CA ALA A 51 -1.09 12.75 -3.32
C ALA A 51 0.12 12.86 -2.39
N GLU A 52 1.33 13.04 -2.94
CA GLU A 52 2.56 13.19 -2.14
C GLU A 52 2.53 14.40 -1.21
N ARG A 53 1.85 15.48 -1.61
CA ARG A 53 1.67 16.67 -0.77
C ARG A 53 0.55 16.51 0.26
N LEU A 54 -0.57 15.87 -0.11
CA LEU A 54 -1.76 15.79 0.74
C LEU A 54 -1.70 14.66 1.77
N LEU A 55 -1.17 13.50 1.41
CA LEU A 55 -1.16 12.31 2.27
C LEU A 55 -0.43 12.53 3.61
N PRO A 56 0.75 13.21 3.67
CA PRO A 56 1.41 13.50 4.94
C PRO A 56 0.56 14.36 5.88
N LEU A 57 -0.13 15.38 5.33
CA LEU A 57 -1.01 16.26 6.09
C LEU A 57 -2.24 15.50 6.61
N ALA A 58 -2.85 14.67 5.75
CA ALA A 58 -3.98 13.83 6.14
C ALA A 58 -3.59 12.87 7.27
N ARG A 59 -2.43 12.23 7.20
CA ARG A 59 -1.91 11.36 8.29
C ARG A 59 -1.73 12.14 9.58
N GLN A 60 -1.18 13.36 9.51
CA GLN A 60 -1.01 14.21 10.69
C GLN A 60 -2.36 14.52 11.35
N ILE A 61 -3.34 14.97 10.57
CA ILE A 61 -4.69 15.29 11.06
C ILE A 61 -5.35 14.05 11.68
N ILE A 62 -5.31 12.91 10.98
CA ILE A 62 -5.90 11.65 11.49
C ILE A 62 -5.19 11.20 12.76
N SER A 63 -3.86 11.34 12.85
CA SER A 63 -3.10 10.96 14.05
C SER A 63 -3.45 11.83 15.25
N GLN A 64 -3.62 13.14 15.04
CA GLN A 64 -4.05 14.08 16.07
C GLN A 64 -5.48 13.81 16.52
N ALA A 65 -6.40 13.59 15.57
CA ALA A 65 -7.79 13.28 15.84
C ALA A 65 -7.96 11.91 16.53
N ARG A 66 -7.06 10.96 16.26
CA ARG A 66 -7.11 9.62 16.84
C ARG A 66 -6.67 9.59 18.29
N GLY A 67 -5.86 10.55 18.76
CA GLY A 67 -5.44 10.78 20.15
C GLY A 67 -5.33 9.53 21.03
N THR A 68 -4.12 9.16 21.45
CA THR A 68 -3.86 8.14 22.50
C THR A 68 -4.93 8.05 23.58
#